data_AF-A0A429ES14-F1
#
_entry.id   AF-A0A429ES14-F1
#
_cell.length_a   1.000
_cell.length_b   1.000
_cell.length_c   1.000
_cell.angle_alpha   90.00
_cell.angle_beta   90.00
_cell.angle_gamma   90.00
#
_symmetry.space_group_name_H-M   'P 1'
#
loop_
_entity.id
_entity.type
_entity.pdbx_description
1 polymer ?
#
loop_
_entity_poly.entity_id
_entity_poly.type
_entity_poly.pdbx_seq_one_letter_code
_entity_poly.pdbx_strand_id
1 'polypeptide(L)'
;MGAVRCQPSRVDVPAVSFYGSGVPARLERMADVRGPLQLHFGGADPYIPREDVAEVERAARDGVEVHVQEDGGHAFHNRKAPMFYQEAPAERAWALAEEFLGRHLQG
;
A
#
# COMPACT_ATOMS: atom_id res chain seq x y z
N MET A 1 -40.17 -2.01 4.51
CA MET A 1 -38.90 -1.69 5.21
C MET A 1 -37.79 -2.54 4.61
N GLY A 2 -37.05 -2.00 3.64
CA GLY A 2 -35.86 -2.65 3.09
C GLY A 2 -34.65 -2.16 3.87
N ALA A 3 -33.89 -3.05 4.50
CA ALA A 3 -32.64 -2.69 5.13
C ALA A 3 -31.67 -2.21 4.04
N VAL A 4 -31.22 -0.96 4.13
CA VAL A 4 -30.08 -0.48 3.35
C VAL A 4 -28.86 -1.25 3.84
N ARG A 5 -28.46 -2.28 3.09
CA ARG A 5 -27.15 -2.91 3.29
C ARG A 5 -26.10 -1.88 2.85
N CYS A 6 -25.35 -1.34 3.80
CA CYS A 6 -24.06 -0.72 3.50
C CYS A 6 -23.19 -1.77 2.81
N GLN A 7 -23.13 -1.73 1.48
CA GLN A 7 -22.12 -2.49 0.76
C GLN A 7 -20.76 -1.85 1.07
N PRO A 8 -19.73 -2.63 1.41
CA PRO A 8 -18.39 -2.09 1.54
C PRO A 8 -18.01 -1.38 0.24
N SER A 9 -17.49 -0.17 0.36
CA SER A 9 -17.00 0.61 -0.78
C SER A 9 -15.97 -0.22 -1.53
N ARG A 10 -16.22 -0.43 -2.82
CA ARG A 10 -15.41 -1.27 -3.68
C ARG A 10 -14.40 -0.39 -4.41
N VAL A 11 -13.17 -0.86 -4.51
CA VAL A 11 -12.11 -0.19 -5.27
C VAL A 11 -12.01 -0.91 -6.61
N ASP A 12 -12.62 -0.31 -7.63
CA ASP A 12 -12.62 -0.81 -9.01
C ASP A 12 -11.63 -0.05 -9.90
N VAL A 13 -10.97 0.99 -9.35
CA VAL A 13 -9.94 1.81 -10.02
C VAL A 13 -8.55 1.47 -9.47
N PRO A 14 -7.48 1.75 -10.23
CA PRO A 14 -6.12 1.56 -9.72
C PRO A 14 -5.88 2.37 -8.45
N ALA A 15 -5.28 1.76 -7.43
CA ALA A 15 -4.99 2.40 -6.16
C ALA A 15 -3.55 2.17 -5.71
N VAL A 16 -2.94 3.20 -5.13
CA VAL A 16 -1.62 3.13 -4.50
C VAL A 16 -1.74 3.55 -3.05
N SER A 17 -1.16 2.77 -2.13
CA SER A 17 -1.11 3.09 -0.70
C SER A 17 0.34 3.15 -0.22
N PHE A 18 0.66 4.17 0.56
CA PHE A 18 1.94 4.28 1.25
C PHE A 18 1.71 4.15 2.75
N TYR A 19 2.57 3.35 3.42
CA TYR A 19 2.62 3.16 4.88
C TYR A 19 1.24 2.88 5.51
N GLY A 20 0.46 2.00 4.89
CA GLY A 20 -0.90 1.64 5.31
C GLY A 20 -0.94 0.78 6.57
N SER A 21 -0.78 1.39 7.75
CA SER A 21 -0.70 0.70 9.05
C SER A 21 -1.91 -0.18 9.41
N GLY A 22 -3.08 0.11 8.84
CA GLY A 22 -4.29 -0.69 9.04
C GLY A 22 -4.37 -1.95 8.17
N VAL A 23 -3.46 -2.12 7.19
CA VAL A 23 -3.52 -3.24 6.23
C VAL A 23 -3.22 -4.59 6.87
N PRO A 24 -2.15 -4.77 7.69
CA PRO A 24 -1.89 -6.06 8.33
C PRO A 24 -3.03 -6.57 9.21
N ALA A 25 -3.80 -5.66 9.81
CA ALA A 25 -4.95 -6.00 10.65
C ALA A 25 -6.24 -6.31 9.86
N ARG A 26 -6.21 -6.22 8.52
CA ARG A 26 -7.40 -6.35 7.66
C ARG A 26 -7.12 -7.19 6.40
N LEU A 27 -6.23 -8.18 6.48
CA LEU A 27 -5.87 -9.02 5.35
C LEU A 27 -7.08 -9.71 4.72
N GLU A 28 -8.11 -10.03 5.50
CA GLU A 28 -9.37 -10.61 5.01
C GLU A 28 -10.07 -9.72 3.98
N ARG A 29 -9.84 -8.40 4.03
CA ARG A 29 -10.43 -7.44 3.11
C ARG A 29 -9.67 -7.32 1.79
N MET A 30 -8.48 -7.91 1.67
CA MET A 30 -7.84 -8.04 0.36
C MET A 30 -8.77 -8.77 -0.60
N ALA A 31 -9.62 -9.68 -0.10
CA ALA A 31 -10.68 -10.37 -0.83
C ALA A 31 -11.57 -9.42 -1.67
N ASP A 32 -11.81 -8.20 -1.18
CA ASP A 32 -12.75 -7.23 -1.74
C ASP A 32 -12.14 -6.30 -2.80
N VAL A 33 -10.81 -6.33 -2.99
CA VAL A 33 -10.07 -5.44 -3.90
C VAL A 33 -10.17 -5.95 -5.35
N ARG A 34 -10.94 -5.29 -6.21
CA ARG A 34 -11.15 -5.78 -7.59
C ARG A 34 -10.28 -5.10 -8.64
N GLY A 35 -9.91 -3.85 -8.41
CA GLY A 35 -8.96 -3.11 -9.24
C GLY A 35 -7.49 -3.40 -8.88
N PRO A 36 -6.54 -3.00 -9.72
CA PRO A 36 -5.12 -3.06 -9.41
C PRO A 36 -4.81 -2.28 -8.12
N LEU A 37 -4.00 -2.86 -7.24
CA LEU A 37 -3.59 -2.25 -5.97
C LEU A 37 -2.07 -2.37 -5.81
N GLN A 38 -1.41 -1.27 -5.46
CA GLN A 38 0.00 -1.27 -5.09
C GLN A 38 0.17 -0.75 -3.65
N LEU A 39 0.88 -1.49 -2.81
CA LEU A 39 1.14 -1.18 -1.41
C LEU A 39 2.64 -0.95 -1.19
N HIS A 40 2.98 0.14 -0.50
CA HIS A 40 4.36 0.50 -0.17
C HIS A 40 4.59 0.54 1.33
N PHE A 41 5.61 -0.17 1.81
CA PHE A 41 6.03 -0.20 3.21
C PHE A 41 7.52 0.12 3.37
N GLY A 42 7.88 0.64 4.55
CA GLY A 42 9.28 0.72 4.99
C GLY A 42 9.60 -0.48 5.86
N GLY A 43 10.71 -1.19 5.60
CA GLY A 43 11.10 -2.37 6.39
C GLY A 43 11.70 -2.02 7.76
N ALA A 44 12.15 -0.78 7.94
CA ALA A 44 12.63 -0.25 9.21
C ALA A 44 11.56 0.60 9.94
N ASP A 45 10.27 0.45 9.57
CA ASP A 45 9.17 1.17 10.21
C ASP A 45 8.90 0.61 11.63
N PRO A 46 9.11 1.39 12.70
CA PRO A 46 8.85 0.91 14.06
C PRO A 46 7.37 0.79 14.41
N TYR A 47 6.46 1.32 13.57
CA TYR A 47 5.01 1.27 13.78
C TYR A 47 4.32 0.19 12.96
N ILE A 48 5.00 -0.36 11.95
CA ILE A 48 4.51 -1.48 11.14
C ILE A 48 5.66 -2.51 11.08
N PRO A 49 5.73 -3.43 12.04
CA PRO A 49 6.81 -4.40 12.12
C PRO A 49 7.00 -5.18 10.80
N ARG A 50 8.25 -5.51 10.48
CA ARG A 50 8.59 -6.18 9.21
C ARG A 50 7.89 -7.54 9.05
N GLU A 51 7.64 -8.23 10.16
CA GLU A 51 6.86 -9.47 10.22
C GLU A 51 5.39 -9.29 9.81
N ASP A 52 4.77 -8.17 10.20
CA ASP A 52 3.40 -7.83 9.82
C ASP A 52 3.33 -7.52 8.32
N VAL A 53 4.32 -6.78 7.80
CA VAL A 53 4.47 -6.56 6.36
C VAL A 53 4.65 -7.88 5.61
N ALA A 54 5.37 -8.84 6.18
CA ALA A 54 5.55 -10.15 5.57
C ALA A 54 4.23 -10.94 5.47
N GLU A 55 3.29 -10.76 6.42
CA GLU A 55 1.93 -11.31 6.30
C GLU A 55 1.15 -10.64 5.15
N VAL A 56 1.33 -9.34 4.94
CA VAL A 56 0.75 -8.62 3.80
C VAL A 56 1.29 -9.18 2.47
N GLU A 57 2.60 -9.40 2.37
CA GLU A 57 3.24 -10.02 1.20
C GLU A 57 2.69 -11.42 0.93
N ARG A 58 2.49 -12.23 1.98
CA ARG A 58 1.89 -13.58 1.87
C ARG A 58 0.43 -13.58 1.45
N ALA A 59 -0.33 -12.58 1.89
CA ALA A 59 -1.75 -12.44 1.58
C ALA A 59 -2.00 -11.78 0.21
N ALA A 60 -0.97 -11.19 -0.39
CA ALA A 60 -1.05 -10.59 -1.72
C ALA A 60 -1.52 -11.62 -2.75
N ARG A 61 -2.34 -11.15 -3.69
CA ARG A 61 -3.00 -11.96 -4.71
C ARG A 61 -2.88 -11.28 -6.07
N ASP A 62 -3.39 -11.92 -7.11
CA ASP A 62 -3.45 -11.35 -8.44
C ASP A 62 -4.02 -9.92 -8.44
N GLY A 63 -3.28 -9.00 -9.05
CA GLY A 63 -3.61 -7.57 -9.08
C GLY A 63 -3.17 -6.77 -7.86
N VAL A 64 -2.52 -7.39 -6.86
CA VAL A 64 -1.92 -6.70 -5.70
C VAL A 64 -0.39 -6.78 -5.79
N GLU A 65 0.27 -5.64 -5.90
CA GLU A 65 1.72 -5.49 -5.81
C GLU A 65 2.10 -4.97 -4.41
N VAL A 66 3.05 -5.61 -3.74
CA VAL A 66 3.59 -5.14 -2.45
C VAL A 66 5.07 -4.85 -2.63
N HIS A 67 5.48 -3.64 -2.27
CA HIS A 67 6.87 -3.18 -2.36
C HIS A 67 7.36 -2.73 -0.98
N VAL A 68 8.49 -3.27 -0.55
CA VAL A 68 9.12 -2.94 0.73
C VAL A 68 10.47 -2.27 0.47
N GLN A 69 10.64 -1.07 0.99
CA GLN A 69 11.94 -0.42 1.06
C GLN A 69 12.58 -0.78 2.39
N GLU A 70 13.44 -1.80 2.42
CA GLU A 70 13.94 -2.40 3.67
C GLU A 70 14.71 -1.41 4.57
N ASP A 71 15.40 -0.43 3.97
CA ASP A 71 16.07 0.70 4.65
C ASP A 71 15.11 1.85 5.02
N GLY A 72 13.87 1.82 4.54
CA GLY A 72 12.86 2.86 4.75
C GLY A 72 12.21 2.78 6.14
N GLY A 73 12.15 3.91 6.84
CA GLY A 73 11.42 4.05 8.11
C GLY A 73 9.95 4.45 7.94
N HIS A 74 9.29 4.81 9.05
CA HIS A 74 7.92 5.28 9.00
C HIS A 74 7.77 6.54 8.16
N ALA A 75 6.72 6.58 7.33
CA ALA A 75 6.40 7.71 6.48
C ALA A 75 7.61 8.24 5.65
N PHE A 76 8.50 7.34 5.21
CA PHE A 76 9.74 7.69 4.50
C PHE A 76 9.54 8.60 3.27
N HIS A 77 8.36 8.55 2.64
CA HIS A 77 8.01 9.37 1.48
C HIS A 77 7.48 10.77 1.85
N ASN A 78 7.28 11.09 3.14
CA ASN A 78 6.63 12.33 3.58
C ASN A 78 7.59 13.54 3.56
N ARG A 79 7.73 14.17 2.39
CA ARG A 79 8.54 15.40 2.19
C ARG A 79 8.14 16.58 3.08
N LYS A 80 6.94 16.58 3.67
CA LYS A 80 6.47 17.66 4.58
C LYS A 80 6.91 17.45 6.03
N ALA A 81 7.45 16.28 6.37
CA ALA A 81 7.95 15.96 7.70
C ALA A 81 9.42 15.49 7.60
N PRO A 82 10.40 16.41 7.67
CA PRO A 82 11.82 16.09 7.48
C PRO A 82 12.36 14.99 8.42
N MET A 83 11.76 14.85 9.61
CA MET A 83 12.13 13.78 10.56
C MET A 83 11.80 12.36 10.06
N PHE A 84 10.85 12.23 9.14
CA PHE A 84 10.44 10.95 8.57
C PHE A 84 10.97 10.76 7.15
N TYR A 85 11.11 11.85 6.38
CA TYR A 85 11.54 11.78 5.00
C TYR A 85 12.92 11.14 4.83
N GLN A 86 13.02 10.18 3.92
CA GLN A 86 14.26 9.54 3.52
C GLN A 86 14.30 9.46 1.99
N GLU A 87 15.24 10.18 1.38
CA GLU A 87 15.26 10.42 -0.06
C GLU A 87 15.39 9.14 -0.89
N ALA A 88 16.41 8.34 -0.64
CA ALA A 88 16.67 7.13 -1.42
C ALA A 88 15.49 6.12 -1.45
N PRO A 89 14.90 5.69 -0.31
CA PRO A 89 13.73 4.82 -0.35
C PRO A 89 12.49 5.53 -0.92
N ALA A 90 12.33 6.84 -0.69
CA ALA A 90 11.23 7.61 -1.27
C ALA A 90 11.24 7.60 -2.80
N GLU A 91 12.40 7.85 -3.42
CA GLU A 91 12.55 7.87 -4.88
C GLU A 91 12.26 6.50 -5.50
N ARG A 92 12.77 5.41 -4.90
CA ARG A 92 12.51 4.06 -5.41
C ARG A 92 11.04 3.69 -5.34
N ALA A 93 10.38 3.97 -4.21
CA ALA A 93 8.94 3.70 -4.05
C ALA A 93 8.09 4.56 -5.00
N TRP A 94 8.48 5.83 -5.22
CA TRP A 94 7.79 6.72 -6.13
C TRP A 94 7.89 6.28 -7.59
N ALA A 95 9.08 5.86 -8.04
CA ALA A 95 9.26 5.34 -9.41
C ALA A 95 8.37 4.12 -9.70
N LEU A 96 8.25 3.20 -8.74
CA LEU A 96 7.36 2.03 -8.85
C LEU A 96 5.88 2.43 -8.91
N ALA A 97 5.48 3.48 -8.18
CA ALA A 97 4.13 4.02 -8.21
C ALA A 97 3.80 4.70 -9.54
N GLU A 98 4.72 5.51 -10.06
CA GLU A 98 4.56 6.13 -11.39
C GLU A 98 4.45 5.08 -12.50
N GLU A 99 5.29 4.04 -12.45
CA GLU A 99 5.23 2.95 -13.42
C GLU A 99 3.88 2.21 -13.36
N PHE A 100 3.43 1.87 -12.16
CA PHE A 100 2.13 1.22 -11.94
C PHE A 100 0.96 2.06 -12.44
N LEU A 101 0.92 3.34 -12.06
CA LEU A 101 -0.13 4.26 -12.52
C LEU A 101 -0.06 4.45 -14.04
N GLY A 102 1.14 4.50 -14.61
CA GLY A 102 1.36 4.53 -16.05
C GLY A 102 0.76 3.31 -16.75
N ARG A 103 0.93 2.09 -16.22
CA ARG A 103 0.33 0.88 -16.81
C ARG A 103 -1.19 0.84 -16.73
N HIS A 104 -1.78 1.48 -15.71
CA HIS A 104 -3.19 1.26 -15.37
C HIS A 104 -4.12 2.46 -15.59
N LEU A 105 -3.59 3.67 -15.85
CA LEU A 105 -4.38 4.87 -16.13
C LEU A 105 -4.33 5.31 -17.60
N GLN A 106 -3.58 4.61 -18.45
CA GLN A 106 -3.54 4.88 -19.88
C GLN A 106 -4.80 4.29 -20.54
N GLY A 107 -5.76 5.17 -20.83
CA GLY A 107 -6.94 4.93 -21.67
C GLY A 107 -6.97 5.89 -22.85
#